data_AF-A0A3A8Z8Y9-F1
#
_entry.id   AF-A0A3A8Z8Y9-F1
#
_cell.length_a   1.000
_cell.length_b   1.000
_cell.length_c   1.000
_cell.angle_alpha   90.00
_cell.angle_beta   90.00
_cell.angle_gamma   90.00
#
_symmetry.space_group_name_H-M   'P 1'
#
loop_
_entity.id
_entity.type
_entity.pdbx_description
1 polymer ?
#
loop_
_entity_poly.entity_id
_entity_poly.type
_entity_poly.pdbx_seq_one_letter_code
_entity_poly.pdbx_strand_id
1 'polypeptide(L)'
;MDIEKIMVFFYKKASLRIKAEVEKSKLTQREIYITDPKQISWIINNHRTKNNRFLITDSVLQSYICKDKSIGLLPKLSFSSKSEILWGTEEEITSYLPDLFRLLWNEVSEENNFYHINKEEYLCDYIPYAKYSTYWNILLSPQNYFPAIAYGIYENTVFENIDSAREYAFKFLYDKCKNDFAKIFIDFTDQTASFHKIDMVFKQSFIEKLFVPMLYRFKPDDNSLGLRVKMLIEKDLSLCAPLVCIKGLESEYYSKLIHASSEYIIALEKIQEEDCGFIFNEIRIE
;
A
#
# COMPACT_ATOMS: atom_id res chain seq x y z
N MET A 1 -3.80 -3.67 13.29
CA MET A 1 -3.38 -2.27 13.04
C MET A 1 -2.60 -1.70 14.20
N ASP A 2 -1.29 -1.68 14.04
CA ASP A 2 -0.32 -1.01 14.89
C ASP A 2 -0.02 0.39 14.34
N ILE A 3 -0.73 1.39 14.87
CA ILE A 3 -0.53 2.80 14.49
C ILE A 3 0.90 3.29 14.79
N GLU A 4 1.60 2.66 15.74
CA GLU A 4 2.95 3.08 16.13
C GLU A 4 3.95 2.87 15.01
N LYS A 5 3.81 1.82 14.19
CA LYS A 5 4.68 1.62 13.00
C LYS A 5 4.54 2.77 12.01
N ILE A 6 3.32 3.26 11.80
CA ILE A 6 3.03 4.41 10.92
C ILE A 6 3.62 5.68 11.54
N MET A 7 3.52 5.87 12.85
CA MET A 7 4.11 7.02 13.52
C MET A 7 5.64 7.00 13.45
N VAL A 8 6.27 5.84 13.64
CA VAL A 8 7.73 5.66 13.49
C VAL A 8 8.18 6.05 12.08
N PHE A 9 7.41 5.70 11.05
CA PHE A 9 7.68 6.10 9.68
C PHE A 9 7.74 7.63 9.52
N PHE A 10 6.71 8.34 9.99
CA PHE A 10 6.66 9.80 9.88
C PHE A 10 7.71 10.51 10.73
N TYR A 11 7.92 10.08 11.98
CA TYR A 11 8.97 10.66 12.83
C TYR A 11 10.35 10.49 12.22
N LYS A 12 10.66 9.32 11.65
CA LYS A 12 11.95 9.09 10.99
C LYS A 12 12.18 10.06 9.82
N LYS A 13 11.18 10.27 8.96
CA LYS A 13 11.26 11.21 7.82
C LYS A 13 11.44 12.66 8.30
N ALA A 14 10.59 13.11 9.23
CA ALA A 14 10.69 14.45 9.81
C ALA A 14 12.06 14.69 10.48
N SER A 15 12.55 13.73 11.27
CA SER A 15 13.87 13.79 11.91
C SER A 15 15.02 13.93 10.91
N LEU A 16 15.00 13.17 9.82
CA LEU A 16 16.04 13.24 8.78
C LEU A 16 16.06 14.61 8.09
N ARG A 17 14.89 15.15 7.76
CA ARG A 17 14.77 16.49 7.16
C ARG A 17 15.24 17.59 8.09
N ILE A 18 14.80 17.56 9.34
CA ILE A 18 15.20 18.54 10.35
C ILE A 18 16.71 18.47 10.56
N LYS A 19 17.28 17.27 10.63
CA LYS A 19 18.73 17.09 10.73
C LYS A 19 19.48 17.75 9.56
N ALA A 20 19.03 17.53 8.32
CA ALA A 20 19.65 18.13 7.14
C ALA A 20 19.64 19.68 7.18
N GLU A 21 18.53 20.30 7.56
CA GLU A 21 18.45 21.76 7.68
C GLU A 21 19.26 22.30 8.88
N VAL A 22 19.35 21.56 9.99
CA VAL A 22 20.23 21.92 11.12
C VAL A 22 21.70 21.91 10.69
N GLU A 23 22.15 20.84 10.01
CA GLU A 23 23.51 20.73 9.50
C GLU A 23 23.85 21.83 8.48
N LYS A 24 22.91 22.16 7.60
CA LYS A 24 23.04 23.25 6.61
C LYS A 24 23.09 24.64 7.25
N SER A 25 22.26 24.90 8.26
CA SER A 25 22.20 26.20 8.95
C SER A 25 23.43 26.49 9.81
N LYS A 26 24.16 25.44 10.23
CA LYS A 26 25.28 25.50 11.19
C LYS A 26 24.90 26.12 12.54
N LEU A 27 23.60 26.21 12.85
CA LEU A 27 23.11 26.69 14.13
C LEU A 27 23.29 25.62 15.20
N THR A 28 23.65 26.05 16.40
CA THR A 28 23.62 25.18 17.58
C THR A 28 22.17 24.92 18.00
N GLN A 29 21.95 23.78 18.66
CA GLN A 29 20.63 23.40 19.19
C GLN A 29 20.02 24.49 20.09
N ARG A 30 20.85 25.21 20.84
CA ARG A 30 20.42 26.29 21.74
C ARG A 30 20.01 27.56 20.99
N GLU A 31 20.60 27.82 19.83
CA GLU A 31 20.21 28.95 18.96
C GLU A 31 18.88 28.68 18.27
N ILE A 32 18.57 27.42 17.99
CA ILE A 32 17.29 26.99 17.41
C ILE A 32 16.18 27.08 18.46
N TYR A 33 16.36 26.44 19.61
CA TYR A 33 15.34 26.37 20.65
C TYR A 33 15.95 26.47 22.04
N ILE A 34 15.96 27.70 22.59
CA ILE A 34 16.64 28.00 23.86
C ILE A 34 15.96 27.38 25.08
N THR A 35 14.65 27.14 25.02
CA THR A 35 13.84 26.66 26.15
C THR A 35 14.20 25.23 26.53
N ASP A 36 14.39 24.36 25.53
CA ASP A 36 14.89 23.01 25.73
C ASP A 36 15.74 22.53 24.54
N PRO A 37 17.04 22.90 24.49
CA PRO A 37 17.91 22.52 23.38
C PRO A 37 18.05 21.00 23.21
N LYS A 38 17.84 20.22 24.28
CA LYS A 38 17.93 18.74 24.21
C LYS A 38 16.83 18.16 23.33
N GLN A 39 15.68 18.83 23.23
CA GLN A 39 14.60 18.40 22.35
C GLN A 39 15.05 18.37 20.88
N ILE A 40 15.83 19.37 20.43
CA ILE A 40 16.42 19.37 19.09
C ILE A 40 17.36 18.18 18.90
N SER A 41 18.20 17.89 19.90
CA SER A 41 19.08 16.71 19.88
C SER A 41 18.30 15.40 19.73
N TRP A 42 17.19 15.24 20.45
CA TRP A 42 16.35 14.06 20.33
C TRP A 42 15.70 13.96 18.95
N ILE A 43 15.23 15.08 18.39
CA ILE A 43 14.63 15.13 17.06
C ILE A 43 15.63 14.69 15.99
N ILE A 44 16.81 15.30 15.92
CA ILE A 44 17.79 14.99 14.85
C ILE A 44 18.34 13.55 14.93
N ASN A 45 18.29 12.94 16.12
CA ASN A 45 18.69 11.55 16.33
C ASN A 45 17.52 10.55 16.31
N ASN A 46 16.29 11.02 16.02
CA ASN A 46 15.06 10.23 16.09
C ASN A 46 14.93 9.43 17.40
N HIS A 47 15.34 10.01 18.53
CA HIS A 47 15.41 9.34 19.81
C HIS A 47 14.10 9.48 20.59
N ARG A 48 13.25 8.45 20.53
CA ARG A 48 11.95 8.39 21.23
C ARG A 48 12.02 7.47 22.44
N THR A 49 11.47 7.95 23.55
CA THR A 49 11.32 7.26 24.83
C THR A 49 9.87 7.38 25.29
N LYS A 50 9.50 6.64 26.34
CA LYS A 50 8.16 6.75 26.96
C LYS A 50 7.84 8.18 27.44
N ASN A 51 8.86 8.96 27.79
CA ASN A 51 8.71 10.31 28.33
C ASN A 51 8.62 11.41 27.24
N ASN A 52 8.97 11.10 25.99
CA ASN A 52 8.82 12.00 24.84
C ASN A 52 8.07 11.29 23.70
N ARG A 53 6.88 10.77 24.02
CA ARG A 53 6.02 10.03 23.09
C ARG A 53 5.79 10.81 21.78
N PHE A 54 5.61 12.12 21.89
CA PHE A 54 5.57 13.08 20.78
C PHE A 54 6.95 13.74 20.63
N LEU A 55 7.71 13.29 19.64
CA LEU A 55 9.08 13.76 19.42
C LEU A 55 9.12 15.25 19.03
N ILE A 56 8.16 15.67 18.20
CA ILE A 56 8.03 17.02 17.66
C ILE A 56 6.77 17.65 18.27
N THR A 57 6.95 18.64 19.13
CA THR A 57 5.84 19.36 19.79
C THR A 57 5.61 20.72 19.13
N ASP A 58 4.40 21.26 19.28
CA ASP A 58 4.05 22.57 18.71
C ASP A 58 4.98 23.70 19.21
N SER A 59 5.42 23.62 20.46
CA SER A 59 6.38 24.55 21.05
C SER A 59 7.74 24.56 20.35
N VAL A 60 8.21 23.39 19.90
CA VAL A 60 9.48 23.24 19.18
C VAL A 60 9.33 23.66 17.72
N LEU A 61 8.14 23.47 17.13
CA LEU A 61 7.85 23.96 15.77
C LEU A 61 7.95 25.48 15.74
N GLN A 62 7.29 26.15 16.69
CA GLN A 62 7.34 27.59 16.83
C GLN A 62 6.85 28.04 18.21
N SER A 63 7.64 28.88 18.87
CA SER A 63 7.26 29.56 20.11
C SER A 63 7.87 30.97 20.17
N TYR A 64 7.50 31.75 21.19
CA TYR A 64 7.90 33.14 21.36
C TYR A 64 8.54 33.33 22.74
N ILE A 65 9.74 33.92 22.80
CA ILE A 65 10.40 34.29 24.06
C ILE A 65 9.83 35.60 24.60
N CYS A 66 9.66 36.57 23.70
CA CYS A 66 9.04 37.86 23.92
C CYS A 66 8.22 38.21 22.66
N LYS A 67 7.44 39.30 22.71
CA LYS A 67 6.50 39.68 21.63
C LYS A 67 7.14 39.71 20.22
N ASP A 68 8.44 39.98 20.13
CA ASP A 68 9.13 40.17 18.85
C ASP A 68 10.18 39.08 18.50
N LYS A 69 10.36 38.06 19.34
CA LYS A 69 11.41 37.04 19.13
C LYS A 69 10.83 35.63 19.08
N SER A 70 10.66 35.14 17.84
CA SER A 70 10.26 33.76 17.57
C SER A 70 11.47 32.81 17.62
N ILE A 71 11.24 31.62 18.18
CA ILE A 71 12.20 30.51 18.29
C ILE A 71 11.53 29.20 17.89
N GLY A 72 12.34 28.16 17.68
CA GLY A 72 11.89 26.86 17.19
C GLY A 72 12.38 26.59 15.77
N LEU A 73 11.92 25.48 15.22
CA LEU A 73 12.35 24.97 13.92
C LEU A 73 11.98 25.93 12.78
N LEU A 74 10.72 26.36 12.70
CA LEU A 74 10.22 27.21 11.62
C LEU A 74 10.91 28.58 11.53
N PRO A 75 11.09 29.36 12.62
CA PRO A 75 11.73 30.68 12.54
C PRO A 75 13.25 30.65 12.41
N LYS A 76 13.91 29.50 12.62
CA LYS A 76 15.38 29.39 12.66
C LYS A 76 15.97 28.59 11.51
N LEU A 77 15.19 27.71 10.90
CA LEU A 77 15.60 26.87 9.78
C LEU A 77 14.84 27.29 8.52
N SER A 78 15.32 26.87 7.35
CA SER A 78 14.84 27.37 6.05
C SER A 78 13.53 26.71 5.58
N PHE A 79 12.63 26.37 6.51
CA PHE A 79 11.34 25.76 6.20
C PHE A 79 10.30 26.81 5.81
N SER A 80 9.47 26.51 4.81
CA SER A 80 8.37 27.38 4.38
C SER A 80 7.16 27.31 5.32
N SER A 81 6.93 26.16 5.97
CA SER A 81 5.75 25.92 6.78
C SER A 81 5.97 24.84 7.85
N LYS A 82 5.04 24.76 8.82
CA LYS A 82 4.99 23.63 9.77
C LYS A 82 4.70 22.31 9.06
N SER A 83 3.88 22.34 8.00
CA SER A 83 3.58 21.14 7.20
C SER A 83 4.86 20.56 6.58
N GLU A 84 5.72 21.41 6.02
CA GLU A 84 7.00 20.98 5.46
C GLU A 84 7.90 20.30 6.51
N ILE A 85 7.93 20.83 7.74
CA ILE A 85 8.72 20.24 8.83
C ILE A 85 8.20 18.83 9.17
N LEU A 86 6.88 18.68 9.24
CA LEU A 86 6.22 17.48 9.72
C LEU A 86 6.11 16.38 8.66
N TRP A 87 5.73 16.75 7.44
CA TRP A 87 5.36 15.85 6.35
C TRP A 87 6.32 15.91 5.18
N GLY A 88 6.89 17.09 4.89
CA GLY A 88 7.80 17.32 3.78
C GLY A 88 7.26 18.24 2.71
N THR A 89 8.07 18.43 1.68
CA THR A 89 7.62 19.09 0.44
C THR A 89 6.79 18.11 -0.37
N GLU A 90 6.05 18.61 -1.36
CA GLU A 90 5.24 17.77 -2.24
C GLU A 90 6.10 16.72 -2.99
N GLU A 91 7.31 17.08 -3.40
CA GLU A 91 8.24 16.16 -4.06
C GLU A 91 8.67 15.03 -3.12
N GLU A 92 8.99 15.37 -1.87
CA GLU A 92 9.42 14.34 -0.92
C GLU A 92 8.23 13.48 -0.46
N ILE A 93 7.03 14.06 -0.28
CA ILE A 93 5.79 13.31 -0.09
C ILE A 93 5.63 12.29 -1.22
N THR A 94 5.66 12.75 -2.47
CA THR A 94 5.52 11.90 -3.66
C THR A 94 6.52 10.75 -3.67
N SER A 95 7.77 11.01 -3.26
CA SER A 95 8.81 9.99 -3.19
C SER A 95 8.53 8.85 -2.21
N TYR A 96 7.82 9.11 -1.09
CA TYR A 96 7.55 8.11 -0.06
C TYR A 96 6.11 7.57 -0.07
N LEU A 97 5.22 8.10 -0.93
CA LEU A 97 3.85 7.63 -1.05
C LEU A 97 3.74 6.12 -1.30
N PRO A 98 4.54 5.47 -2.17
CA PRO A 98 4.44 4.03 -2.38
C PRO A 98 4.72 3.23 -1.10
N ASP A 99 5.73 3.63 -0.33
CA ASP A 99 6.08 3.00 0.94
C ASP A 99 4.99 3.21 1.99
N LEU A 100 4.44 4.41 2.06
CA LEU A 100 3.33 4.73 2.95
C LEU A 100 2.09 3.91 2.59
N PHE A 101 1.75 3.81 1.31
CA PHE A 101 0.62 3.01 0.86
C PHE A 101 0.80 1.55 1.24
N ARG A 102 1.98 0.96 1.01
CA ARG A 102 2.30 -0.42 1.40
C ARG A 102 2.18 -0.62 2.91
N LEU A 103 2.69 0.32 3.70
CA LEU A 103 2.60 0.28 5.16
C LEU A 103 1.13 0.30 5.62
N LEU A 104 0.34 1.23 5.09
CA LEU A 104 -1.08 1.34 5.43
C LEU A 104 -1.86 0.11 4.98
N TRP A 105 -1.64 -0.35 3.76
CA TRP A 105 -2.25 -1.55 3.18
C TRP A 105 -2.08 -2.75 4.12
N ASN A 106 -0.85 -3.05 4.50
CA ASN A 106 -0.54 -4.17 5.40
C ASN A 106 -1.23 -4.03 6.76
N GLU A 107 -1.30 -2.81 7.30
CA GLU A 107 -1.90 -2.54 8.60
C GLU A 107 -3.44 -2.60 8.56
N VAL A 108 -4.08 -2.20 7.46
CA VAL A 108 -5.54 -2.26 7.30
C VAL A 108 -6.05 -3.62 6.83
N SER A 109 -5.20 -4.41 6.15
CA SER A 109 -5.53 -5.74 5.64
C SER A 109 -5.05 -6.89 6.53
N GLU A 110 -4.58 -6.59 7.75
CA GLU A 110 -4.16 -7.59 8.73
C GLU A 110 -5.36 -8.46 9.15
N GLU A 111 -5.13 -9.77 9.38
CA GLU A 111 -6.19 -10.68 9.83
C GLU A 111 -6.85 -10.17 11.12
N ASN A 112 -8.19 -10.23 11.17
CA ASN A 112 -9.01 -9.73 12.28
C ASN A 112 -8.99 -8.19 12.49
N ASN A 113 -8.59 -7.41 11.49
CA ASN A 113 -8.75 -5.95 11.55
C ASN A 113 -10.24 -5.54 11.49
N PHE A 114 -10.59 -4.52 12.29
CA PHE A 114 -11.87 -3.79 12.27
C PHE A 114 -12.36 -3.33 10.88
N TYR A 115 -11.46 -3.08 9.92
CA TYR A 115 -11.84 -2.60 8.59
C TYR A 115 -12.30 -3.71 7.64
N HIS A 116 -12.16 -5.00 7.99
CA HIS A 116 -12.62 -6.12 7.15
C HIS A 116 -12.11 -6.07 5.69
N ILE A 117 -10.91 -5.52 5.46
CA ILE A 117 -10.28 -5.49 4.13
C ILE A 117 -9.62 -6.85 3.87
N ASN A 118 -10.22 -7.63 2.98
CA ASN A 118 -9.66 -8.90 2.54
C ASN A 118 -8.61 -8.68 1.44
N LYS A 119 -7.33 -8.81 1.79
CA LYS A 119 -6.21 -8.63 0.84
C LYS A 119 -6.39 -9.44 -0.44
N GLU A 120 -6.82 -10.69 -0.31
CA GLU A 120 -6.94 -11.62 -1.43
C GLU A 120 -8.00 -11.16 -2.44
N GLU A 121 -9.13 -10.63 -1.97
CA GLU A 121 -10.21 -10.13 -2.83
C GLU A 121 -9.77 -8.94 -3.68
N TYR A 122 -9.04 -8.00 -3.10
CA TYR A 122 -8.58 -6.80 -3.81
C TYR A 122 -7.52 -7.13 -4.86
N LEU A 123 -6.61 -8.05 -4.53
CA LEU A 123 -5.53 -8.44 -5.44
C LEU A 123 -6.04 -9.29 -6.61
N CYS A 124 -7.22 -9.91 -6.49
CA CYS A 124 -7.85 -10.68 -7.56
C CYS A 124 -8.28 -9.85 -8.78
N ASP A 125 -8.11 -8.52 -8.78
CA ASP A 125 -8.33 -7.73 -9.99
C ASP A 125 -7.25 -7.98 -11.06
N TYR A 126 -6.06 -8.32 -10.61
CA TYR A 126 -4.93 -8.64 -11.47
C TYR A 126 -5.03 -10.10 -11.91
N ILE A 127 -5.17 -10.33 -13.21
CA ILE A 127 -5.46 -11.63 -13.83
C ILE A 127 -4.41 -12.67 -13.45
N PRO A 128 -3.09 -12.43 -13.56
CA PRO A 128 -2.12 -13.45 -13.15
C PRO A 128 -2.29 -13.88 -11.70
N TYR A 129 -2.59 -12.93 -10.81
CA TYR A 129 -2.85 -13.28 -9.41
C TYR A 129 -4.14 -14.05 -9.24
N ALA A 130 -5.23 -13.59 -9.86
CA ALA A 130 -6.51 -14.30 -9.83
C ALA A 130 -6.36 -15.73 -10.34
N LYS A 131 -5.64 -15.94 -11.44
CA LYS A 131 -5.36 -17.26 -12.02
C LYS A 131 -4.58 -18.15 -11.06
N TYR A 132 -3.40 -17.72 -10.62
CA TYR A 132 -2.54 -18.57 -9.78
C TYR A 132 -3.14 -18.82 -8.39
N SER A 133 -3.77 -17.82 -7.78
CA SER A 133 -4.45 -18.00 -6.48
C SER A 133 -5.65 -18.96 -6.59
N THR A 134 -6.40 -18.91 -7.71
CA THR A 134 -7.52 -19.84 -7.93
C THR A 134 -7.02 -21.26 -8.12
N TYR A 135 -6.00 -21.48 -8.96
CA TYR A 135 -5.40 -22.81 -9.10
C TYR A 135 -4.77 -23.30 -7.81
N TRP A 136 -4.08 -22.44 -7.06
CA TRP A 136 -3.56 -22.78 -5.74
C TRP A 136 -4.65 -23.32 -4.82
N ASN A 137 -5.79 -22.63 -4.75
CA ASN A 137 -6.93 -23.03 -3.92
C ASN A 137 -7.55 -24.35 -4.38
N ILE A 138 -7.67 -24.59 -5.69
CA ILE A 138 -8.16 -25.86 -6.23
C ILE A 138 -7.18 -26.98 -5.88
N LEU A 139 -5.88 -26.80 -6.14
CA LEU A 139 -4.88 -27.86 -5.98
C LEU A 139 -4.68 -28.26 -4.53
N LEU A 140 -4.69 -27.30 -3.60
CA LEU A 140 -4.52 -27.54 -2.16
C LEU A 140 -5.83 -27.77 -1.41
N SER A 141 -6.98 -27.74 -2.11
CA SER A 141 -8.25 -28.09 -1.50
C SER A 141 -8.22 -29.54 -1.00
N PRO A 142 -8.66 -29.82 0.24
CA PRO A 142 -8.82 -31.19 0.73
C PRO A 142 -9.81 -32.04 -0.10
N GLN A 143 -10.62 -31.40 -0.94
CA GLN A 143 -11.59 -32.03 -1.81
C GLN A 143 -11.02 -32.32 -3.22
N ASN A 144 -9.79 -31.90 -3.51
CA ASN A 144 -9.14 -32.19 -4.77
C ASN A 144 -8.48 -33.58 -4.74
N TYR A 145 -8.89 -34.43 -5.69
CA TYR A 145 -8.34 -35.79 -5.86
C TYR A 145 -7.53 -35.95 -7.15
N PHE A 146 -7.31 -34.87 -7.89
CA PHE A 146 -6.68 -34.90 -9.20
C PHE A 146 -5.33 -34.15 -9.19
N PRO A 147 -4.33 -34.64 -9.94
CA PRO A 147 -3.06 -33.94 -10.11
C PRO A 147 -3.25 -32.68 -10.95
N ALA A 148 -2.37 -31.67 -10.79
CA ALA A 148 -2.54 -30.39 -11.51
C ALA A 148 -2.59 -30.53 -13.04
N ILE A 149 -1.84 -31.48 -13.60
CA ILE A 149 -1.81 -31.72 -15.04
C ILE A 149 -3.20 -32.07 -15.61
N ALA A 150 -4.08 -32.66 -14.80
CA ALA A 150 -5.46 -32.95 -15.20
C ALA A 150 -6.31 -31.68 -15.37
N TYR A 151 -5.90 -30.57 -14.75
CA TYR A 151 -6.48 -29.24 -14.93
C TYR A 151 -5.82 -28.43 -16.05
N GLY A 152 -4.86 -29.01 -16.77
CA GLY A 152 -4.12 -28.32 -17.85
C GLY A 152 -3.05 -27.34 -17.36
N ILE A 153 -2.58 -27.47 -16.12
CA ILE A 153 -1.53 -26.63 -15.54
C ILE A 153 -0.47 -27.47 -14.81
N TYR A 154 0.76 -26.99 -14.76
CA TYR A 154 1.81 -27.60 -13.94
C TYR A 154 1.80 -27.04 -12.53
N GLU A 155 1.99 -27.90 -11.53
CA GLU A 155 2.10 -27.50 -10.12
C GLU A 155 3.19 -26.44 -9.95
N ASN A 156 4.39 -26.71 -10.44
CA ASN A 156 5.53 -25.79 -10.35
C ASN A 156 5.20 -24.40 -10.91
N THR A 157 4.44 -24.30 -12.01
CA THR A 157 4.03 -23.00 -12.55
C THR A 157 3.18 -22.20 -11.55
N VAL A 158 2.31 -22.86 -10.79
CA VAL A 158 1.51 -22.18 -9.75
C VAL A 158 2.41 -21.77 -8.57
N PHE A 159 3.22 -22.70 -8.05
CA PHE A 159 4.09 -22.44 -6.89
C PHE A 159 5.15 -21.37 -7.16
N GLU A 160 5.75 -21.36 -8.36
CA GLU A 160 6.81 -20.41 -8.74
C GLU A 160 6.28 -19.00 -9.00
N ASN A 161 5.01 -18.85 -9.41
CA ASN A 161 4.47 -17.57 -9.84
C ASN A 161 3.53 -16.90 -8.82
N ILE A 162 3.02 -17.61 -7.81
CA ILE A 162 2.00 -17.04 -6.90
C ILE A 162 2.51 -15.81 -6.14
N ASP A 163 3.75 -15.84 -5.63
CA ASP A 163 4.31 -14.75 -4.83
C ASP A 163 4.65 -13.53 -5.70
N SER A 164 5.24 -13.75 -6.88
CA SER A 164 5.53 -12.67 -7.82
C SER A 164 4.23 -12.04 -8.33
N ALA A 165 3.23 -12.86 -8.67
CA ALA A 165 1.91 -12.38 -9.06
C ALA A 165 1.23 -11.56 -7.96
N ARG A 166 1.41 -11.92 -6.67
CA ARG A 166 0.90 -11.15 -5.53
C ARG A 166 1.52 -9.76 -5.46
N GLU A 167 2.84 -9.67 -5.64
CA GLU A 167 3.54 -8.39 -5.65
C GLU A 167 3.14 -7.52 -6.85
N TYR A 168 2.96 -8.11 -8.04
CA TYR A 168 2.46 -7.40 -9.21
C TYR A 168 1.02 -6.94 -9.03
N ALA A 169 0.15 -7.76 -8.42
CA ALA A 169 -1.21 -7.36 -8.09
C ALA A 169 -1.26 -6.17 -7.13
N PHE A 170 -0.36 -6.15 -6.13
CA PHE A 170 -0.24 -5.01 -5.22
C PHE A 170 0.18 -3.73 -5.95
N LYS A 171 1.17 -3.82 -6.85
CA LYS A 171 1.57 -2.69 -7.70
C LYS A 171 0.42 -2.20 -8.57
N PHE A 172 -0.28 -3.12 -9.22
CA PHE A 172 -1.46 -2.83 -10.04
C PHE A 172 -2.54 -2.09 -9.23
N LEU A 173 -2.85 -2.56 -8.01
CA LEU A 173 -3.79 -1.87 -7.12
C LEU A 173 -3.30 -0.46 -6.77
N TYR A 174 -2.03 -0.31 -6.40
CA TYR A 174 -1.46 1.00 -6.09
C TYR A 174 -1.56 1.93 -7.29
N ASP A 175 -1.18 1.49 -8.49
CA ASP A 175 -1.24 2.30 -9.70
C ASP A 175 -2.65 2.76 -10.05
N LYS A 176 -3.67 1.91 -9.82
CA LYS A 176 -5.08 2.29 -10.00
C LYS A 176 -5.52 3.42 -9.06
N CYS A 177 -5.01 3.45 -7.84
CA CYS A 177 -5.46 4.39 -6.81
C CYS A 177 -4.43 5.49 -6.45
N LYS A 178 -3.24 5.51 -7.08
CA LYS A 178 -2.13 6.39 -6.68
C LYS A 178 -2.49 7.87 -6.69
N ASN A 179 -3.24 8.32 -7.69
CA ASN A 179 -3.63 9.73 -7.83
C ASN A 179 -4.62 10.13 -6.72
N ASP A 180 -5.60 9.27 -6.44
CA ASP A 180 -6.56 9.47 -5.36
C ASP A 180 -5.87 9.44 -4.00
N PHE A 181 -4.94 8.50 -3.81
CA PHE A 181 -4.16 8.37 -2.59
C PHE A 181 -3.26 9.59 -2.35
N ALA A 182 -2.52 10.03 -3.37
CA ALA A 182 -1.69 11.23 -3.33
C ALA A 182 -2.54 12.45 -2.94
N LYS A 183 -3.67 12.64 -3.61
CA LYS A 183 -4.58 13.75 -3.35
C LYS A 183 -5.08 13.77 -1.91
N ILE A 184 -5.67 12.66 -1.43
CA ILE A 184 -6.21 12.64 -0.05
C ILE A 184 -5.11 12.82 1.00
N PHE A 185 -3.89 12.38 0.71
CA PHE A 185 -2.77 12.53 1.63
C PHE A 185 -2.24 13.96 1.65
N ILE A 186 -2.02 14.58 0.49
CA ILE A 186 -1.60 15.98 0.38
C ILE A 186 -2.63 16.89 1.07
N ASP A 187 -3.92 16.72 0.75
CA ASP A 187 -5.01 17.49 1.37
C ASP A 187 -5.01 17.33 2.90
N PHE A 188 -4.72 16.13 3.41
CA PHE A 188 -4.60 15.87 4.85
C PHE A 188 -3.38 16.55 5.47
N THR A 189 -2.22 16.51 4.80
CA THR A 189 -0.99 17.14 5.29
C THR A 189 -1.11 18.67 5.36
N ASP A 190 -1.77 19.29 4.38
CA ASP A 190 -2.02 20.73 4.34
C ASP A 190 -2.90 21.20 5.50
N GLN A 191 -3.84 20.35 5.93
CA GLN A 191 -4.74 20.62 7.04
C GLN A 191 -4.13 20.28 8.41
N THR A 192 -3.02 19.54 8.46
CA THR A 192 -2.46 18.98 9.69
C THR A 192 -1.10 19.58 10.02
N ALA A 193 -1.11 20.78 10.62
CA ALA A 193 0.10 21.51 11.00
C ALA A 193 0.66 21.20 12.40
N SER A 194 0.24 20.09 13.02
CA SER A 194 0.65 19.67 14.37
C SER A 194 0.75 18.15 14.49
N PHE A 195 1.74 17.68 15.26
CA PHE A 195 1.85 16.29 15.68
C PHE A 195 1.22 15.99 17.05
N HIS A 196 0.48 16.95 17.62
CA HIS A 196 -0.25 16.71 18.86
C HIS A 196 -1.31 15.63 18.67
N LYS A 197 -1.21 14.52 19.41
CA LYS A 197 -2.10 13.35 19.29
C LYS A 197 -2.22 12.83 17.85
N ILE A 198 -1.12 12.92 17.09
CA ILE A 198 -1.12 12.58 15.67
C ILE A 198 -1.50 11.12 15.42
N ASP A 199 -1.22 10.21 16.35
CA ASP A 199 -1.68 8.82 16.31
C ASP A 199 -3.21 8.73 16.19
N MET A 200 -3.93 9.50 17.02
CA MET A 200 -5.39 9.54 17.01
C MET A 200 -5.93 10.30 15.79
N VAL A 201 -5.34 11.46 15.48
CA VAL A 201 -5.76 12.29 14.33
C VAL A 201 -5.58 11.53 13.03
N PHE A 202 -4.43 10.88 12.83
CA PHE A 202 -4.14 10.11 11.63
C PHE A 202 -5.08 8.90 11.51
N LYS A 203 -5.29 8.15 12.59
CA LYS A 203 -6.25 7.04 12.58
C LYS A 203 -7.66 7.49 12.21
N GLN A 204 -8.20 8.48 12.90
CA GLN A 204 -9.61 8.85 12.78
C GLN A 204 -9.90 9.75 11.56
N SER A 205 -8.96 10.60 11.19
CA SER A 205 -9.18 11.61 10.15
C SER A 205 -8.61 11.20 8.81
N PHE A 206 -7.50 10.45 8.80
CA PHE A 206 -6.92 9.95 7.55
C PHE A 206 -7.34 8.50 7.27
N ILE A 207 -7.02 7.55 8.15
CA ILE A 207 -7.27 6.12 7.86
C ILE A 207 -8.77 5.84 7.73
N GLU A 208 -9.55 6.16 8.77
CA GLU A 208 -10.97 5.81 8.87
C GLU A 208 -11.85 6.61 7.89
N LYS A 209 -11.54 7.89 7.66
CA LYS A 209 -12.38 8.80 6.87
C LYS A 209 -11.95 8.98 5.42
N LEU A 210 -10.68 8.74 5.09
CA LEU A 210 -10.15 8.99 3.75
C LEU A 210 -9.60 7.72 3.12
N PHE A 211 -8.59 7.08 3.73
CA PHE A 211 -7.87 5.96 3.13
C PHE A 211 -8.75 4.72 2.93
N VAL A 212 -9.43 4.24 3.99
CA VAL A 212 -10.29 3.06 3.92
C VAL A 212 -11.48 3.28 2.97
N PRO A 213 -12.23 4.40 3.05
CA PRO A 213 -13.25 4.73 2.06
C PRO A 213 -12.72 4.81 0.63
N MET A 214 -11.52 5.35 0.43
CA MET A 214 -10.87 5.38 -0.87
C MET A 214 -10.64 3.96 -1.39
N LEU A 215 -10.05 3.08 -0.57
CA LEU A 215 -9.82 1.68 -0.94
C LEU A 215 -11.12 0.98 -1.35
N TYR A 216 -12.23 1.15 -0.62
CA TYR A 216 -13.49 0.50 -0.96
C TYR A 216 -13.99 0.80 -2.38
N ARG A 217 -13.66 1.96 -2.94
CA ARG A 217 -14.03 2.32 -4.32
C ARG A 217 -13.22 1.57 -5.38
N PHE A 218 -12.07 1.03 -4.99
CA PHE A 218 -11.20 0.21 -5.84
C PHE A 218 -11.35 -1.28 -5.59
N LYS A 219 -12.31 -1.69 -4.74
CA LYS A 219 -12.65 -3.10 -4.56
C LYS A 219 -13.11 -3.66 -5.91
N PRO A 220 -12.58 -4.82 -6.36
CA PRO A 220 -13.00 -5.44 -7.61
C PRO A 220 -14.50 -5.74 -7.60
N ASP A 221 -15.17 -5.39 -8.70
CA ASP A 221 -16.58 -5.61 -8.94
C ASP A 221 -16.79 -6.48 -10.20
N ASP A 222 -18.03 -6.56 -10.70
CA ASP A 222 -18.37 -7.37 -11.88
C ASP A 222 -17.63 -6.96 -13.17
N ASN A 223 -16.99 -5.78 -13.20
CA ASN A 223 -16.16 -5.31 -14.31
C ASN A 223 -14.71 -5.83 -14.22
N SER A 224 -14.31 -6.42 -13.10
CA SER A 224 -12.97 -6.96 -12.90
C SER A 224 -12.66 -8.10 -13.86
N LEU A 225 -11.60 -7.93 -14.66
CA LEU A 225 -11.11 -8.99 -15.55
C LEU A 225 -10.57 -10.17 -14.74
N GLY A 226 -9.88 -9.90 -13.63
CA GLY A 226 -9.35 -10.95 -12.77
C GLY A 226 -10.46 -11.76 -12.07
N LEU A 227 -11.53 -11.13 -11.58
CA LEU A 227 -12.68 -11.88 -11.05
C LEU A 227 -13.35 -12.74 -12.12
N ARG A 228 -13.44 -12.25 -13.36
CA ARG A 228 -13.96 -13.02 -14.49
C ARG A 228 -13.10 -14.26 -14.76
N VAL A 229 -11.77 -14.11 -14.79
CA VAL A 229 -10.83 -15.23 -14.95
C VAL A 229 -10.98 -16.24 -13.82
N LYS A 230 -11.04 -15.77 -12.56
CA LYS A 230 -11.28 -16.63 -11.39
C LYS A 230 -12.57 -17.45 -11.57
N MET A 231 -13.67 -16.81 -11.94
CA MET A 231 -14.96 -17.50 -12.13
C MET A 231 -14.91 -18.54 -13.25
N LEU A 232 -14.24 -18.24 -14.37
CA LEU A 232 -14.07 -19.19 -15.48
C LEU A 232 -13.24 -20.40 -15.05
N ILE A 233 -12.19 -20.19 -14.25
CA ILE A 233 -11.38 -21.29 -13.72
C ILE A 233 -12.22 -22.15 -12.76
N GLU A 234 -12.92 -21.53 -11.81
CA GLU A 234 -13.72 -22.24 -10.80
C GLU A 234 -14.88 -23.02 -11.40
N LYS A 235 -15.56 -22.47 -12.42
CA LYS A 235 -16.78 -23.07 -12.98
C LYS A 235 -16.54 -23.98 -14.18
N ASP A 236 -15.57 -23.63 -15.04
CA ASP A 236 -15.38 -24.32 -16.31
C ASP A 236 -14.11 -25.17 -16.27
N LEU A 237 -12.94 -24.56 -16.01
CA LEU A 237 -11.65 -25.28 -16.12
C LEU A 237 -11.44 -26.28 -14.96
N SER A 238 -12.12 -26.10 -13.82
CA SER A 238 -12.15 -27.09 -12.74
C SER A 238 -12.76 -28.43 -13.18
N LEU A 239 -13.57 -28.44 -14.25
CA LEU A 239 -14.17 -29.65 -14.82
C LEU A 239 -13.17 -30.44 -15.69
N CYS A 240 -12.03 -29.86 -16.08
CA CYS A 240 -11.02 -30.57 -16.88
C CYS A 240 -10.61 -31.89 -16.24
N ALA A 241 -10.28 -31.86 -14.95
CA ALA A 241 -9.73 -33.01 -14.25
C ALA A 241 -10.69 -34.21 -14.18
N PRO A 242 -11.96 -34.06 -13.73
CA PRO A 242 -12.90 -35.18 -13.74
C PRO A 242 -13.21 -35.69 -15.15
N LEU A 243 -13.30 -34.81 -16.17
CA LEU A 243 -13.56 -35.23 -17.56
C LEU A 243 -12.42 -36.07 -18.15
N VAL A 244 -11.17 -35.78 -17.77
CA VAL A 244 -9.99 -36.50 -18.25
C VAL A 244 -9.76 -37.79 -17.46
N CYS A 245 -10.00 -37.78 -16.14
CA CYS A 245 -9.61 -38.87 -15.25
C CYS A 245 -10.72 -39.90 -14.97
N ILE A 246 -12.00 -39.53 -15.09
CA ILE A 246 -13.13 -40.42 -14.79
C ILE A 246 -13.74 -40.95 -16.08
N LYS A 247 -13.67 -42.27 -16.26
CA LYS A 247 -14.27 -42.95 -17.42
C LYS A 247 -15.80 -42.76 -17.44
N GLY A 248 -16.36 -42.46 -18.60
CA GLY A 248 -17.81 -42.33 -18.80
C GLY A 248 -18.37 -40.94 -18.48
N LEU A 249 -17.53 -39.97 -18.09
CA LEU A 249 -17.92 -38.57 -17.94
C LEU A 249 -17.57 -37.73 -19.19
N GLU A 250 -17.10 -38.34 -20.27
CA GLU A 250 -16.76 -37.62 -21.50
C GLU A 250 -17.97 -36.82 -22.00
N SER A 251 -17.79 -35.50 -22.17
CA SER A 251 -18.87 -34.60 -22.56
C SER A 251 -18.37 -33.58 -23.57
N GLU A 252 -18.83 -33.71 -24.81
CA GLU A 252 -18.50 -32.77 -25.89
C GLU A 252 -18.92 -31.34 -25.53
N TYR A 253 -20.04 -31.18 -24.81
CA TYR A 253 -20.49 -29.88 -24.33
C TYR A 253 -19.46 -29.24 -23.40
N TYR A 254 -19.01 -29.96 -22.36
CA TYR A 254 -18.05 -29.40 -21.41
C TYR A 254 -16.66 -29.22 -22.03
N SER A 255 -16.24 -30.09 -22.94
CA SER A 255 -14.99 -29.90 -23.69
C SER A 255 -14.99 -28.61 -24.52
N LYS A 256 -16.09 -28.30 -25.21
CA LYS A 256 -16.23 -27.04 -25.98
C LYS A 256 -16.26 -25.83 -25.05
N LEU A 257 -16.98 -25.92 -23.93
CA LEU A 257 -17.03 -24.85 -22.93
C LEU A 257 -15.64 -24.54 -22.35
N ILE A 258 -14.91 -25.57 -21.91
CA ILE A 258 -13.54 -25.45 -21.41
C ILE A 258 -12.62 -24.79 -22.44
N HIS A 259 -12.70 -25.23 -23.70
CA HIS A 259 -11.88 -24.66 -24.77
C HIS A 259 -12.19 -23.17 -24.96
N ALA A 260 -13.47 -22.80 -25.06
CA ALA A 260 -13.89 -21.42 -25.21
C ALA A 260 -13.44 -20.54 -24.01
N SER A 261 -13.60 -21.04 -22.78
CA SER A 261 -13.19 -20.32 -21.57
C SER A 261 -11.67 -20.18 -21.47
N SER A 262 -10.90 -21.18 -21.91
CA SER A 262 -9.43 -21.11 -21.96
C SER A 262 -8.93 -20.06 -22.96
N GLU A 263 -9.47 -20.06 -24.19
CA GLU A 263 -9.14 -19.05 -25.19
C GLU A 263 -9.49 -17.64 -24.71
N TYR A 264 -10.63 -17.50 -24.02
CA TYR A 264 -11.04 -16.22 -23.49
C TYR A 264 -10.13 -15.73 -22.36
N ILE A 265 -9.70 -16.60 -21.44
CA ILE A 265 -8.72 -16.25 -20.39
C ILE A 265 -7.42 -15.75 -21.04
N ILE A 266 -6.90 -16.43 -22.05
CA ILE A 266 -5.68 -16.01 -22.77
C ILE A 266 -5.87 -14.63 -23.42
N ALA A 267 -7.04 -14.36 -23.99
CA ALA A 267 -7.35 -13.04 -24.55
C ALA A 267 -7.41 -11.95 -23.47
N LEU A 268 -8.01 -12.24 -22.31
CA LEU A 268 -8.06 -11.31 -21.18
C LEU A 268 -6.66 -11.02 -20.61
N GLU A 269 -5.80 -12.04 -20.50
CA GLU A 269 -4.40 -11.89 -20.09
C GLU A 269 -3.69 -10.88 -21.00
N LYS A 270 -3.80 -11.05 -22.32
CA LYS A 270 -3.20 -10.11 -23.30
C LYS A 270 -3.75 -8.68 -23.16
N ILE A 271 -5.06 -8.54 -22.98
CA ILE A 271 -5.70 -7.22 -22.80
C ILE A 271 -5.16 -6.52 -21.55
N GLN A 272 -5.06 -7.24 -20.43
CA GLN A 272 -4.53 -6.64 -19.20
C GLN A 272 -3.02 -6.42 -19.29
N GLU A 273 -2.26 -7.27 -20.00
CA GLU A 273 -0.85 -7.04 -20.29
C GLU A 273 -0.62 -5.78 -21.13
N GLU A 274 -1.50 -5.45 -22.08
CA GLU A 274 -1.42 -4.22 -22.86
C GLU A 274 -1.70 -2.98 -21.98
N ASP A 275 -2.72 -3.06 -21.12
CA ASP A 275 -3.07 -2.01 -20.15
C ASP A 275 -1.95 -1.81 -19.11
N CYS A 276 -1.40 -2.91 -18.58
CA CYS A 276 -0.30 -2.91 -17.62
C CYS A 276 1.07 -2.64 -18.25
N GLY A 277 1.26 -2.96 -19.53
CA GLY A 277 2.49 -2.74 -20.28
C GLY A 277 2.79 -1.24 -20.45
N PHE A 278 1.75 -0.41 -20.38
CA PHE A 278 1.87 1.04 -20.23
C PHE A 278 2.38 1.42 -18.82
N ILE A 279 1.94 0.70 -17.79
CA ILE A 279 2.23 0.95 -16.37
C ILE A 279 3.65 0.48 -15.96
N PHE A 280 4.13 -0.66 -16.44
CA PHE A 280 5.43 -1.23 -16.05
C PHE A 280 6.62 -0.71 -16.87
N ASN A 281 6.39 -0.13 -18.06
CA ASN A 281 7.46 0.49 -18.86
C ASN A 281 7.85 1.89 -18.35
N GLU A 282 6.99 2.59 -17.61
CA GLU A 282 7.34 3.86 -16.94
C GLU A 282 8.30 3.66 -15.75
N ILE A 283 8.42 2.44 -15.21
CA ILE A 283 9.30 2.11 -14.07
C ILE A 283 10.71 1.72 -14.53
N ARG A 284 10.96 1.60 -15.86
CA ARG A 284 12.27 1.27 -16.44
C ARG A 284 13.11 2.49 -16.83
N ILE A 285 12.70 3.70 -16.47
CA ILE A 285 13.51 4.90 -16.61
C ILE A 285 13.80 5.47 -15.22
N GLU A 286 14.82 4.92 -14.57
CA GLU A 286 15.84 5.61 -13.75
C GLU A 286 16.93 4.61 -13.32
#